data_AF-A0A4C2A3E4-F1
#
_entry.id   AF-A0A4C2A3E4-F1
#
_cell.length_a   1.000
_cell.length_b   1.000
_cell.length_c   1.000
_cell.angle_alpha   90.00
_cell.angle_beta   90.00
_cell.angle_gamma   90.00
#
_symmetry.space_group_name_H-M   'P 1'
#
loop_
_entity.id
_entity.type
_entity.pdbx_description
1 polymer ?
#
loop_
_entity_poly.entity_id
_entity_poly.type
_entity_poly.pdbx_seq_one_letter_code
_entity_poly.pdbx_strand_id
1 'polypeptide(L)'
;MTNTTHWETPKITWINAVPGCGKTMWIVQEFDKKRDCIVTTAIEAAEDLKEKLTNRIRVEATTRVRTMASILVNGFKEQTHNCLLIYEAMMNHFGAIITAALLGEAKELLLIGDINQIPHTNRHNVFLMSYEKPNAVAKISRELL
;
A
#
# COMPACT_ATOMS: atom_id res chain seq x y z
N MET A 1 -23.96 13.47 -12.97
CA MET A 1 -24.22 12.97 -11.61
C MET A 1 -23.63 11.58 -11.54
N THR A 2 -22.44 11.43 -10.95
CA THR A 2 -21.84 10.11 -10.76
C THR A 2 -22.66 9.39 -9.71
N ASN A 3 -23.26 8.25 -10.06
CA ASN A 3 -23.79 7.28 -9.10
C ASN A 3 -22.70 7.10 -8.04
N THR A 4 -22.92 7.54 -6.82
CA THR A 4 -22.08 7.14 -5.69
C THR A 4 -22.37 5.67 -5.49
N THR A 5 -21.60 4.83 -6.17
CA THR A 5 -21.51 3.41 -5.90
C THR A 5 -21.35 3.21 -4.40
N HIS A 6 -22.06 2.23 -3.84
CA HIS A 6 -21.88 1.82 -2.46
C HIS A 6 -20.45 1.32 -2.28
N TRP A 7 -19.53 2.23 -1.97
CA TRP A 7 -18.18 1.90 -1.57
C TRP A 7 -18.24 1.31 -0.16
N GLU A 8 -17.88 0.05 -0.04
CA GLU A 8 -17.68 -0.59 1.24
C GLU A 8 -16.27 -0.28 1.74
N THR A 9 -16.17 0.06 3.03
CA THR A 9 -14.85 0.30 3.63
C THR A 9 -14.03 -0.99 3.59
N PRO A 10 -12.81 -0.97 3.04
CA PRO A 10 -12.00 -2.17 2.92
C PRO A 10 -11.62 -2.70 4.29
N LYS A 11 -11.50 -4.01 4.40
CA LYS A 11 -10.92 -4.63 5.59
C LYS A 11 -9.44 -4.26 5.69
N ILE A 12 -9.07 -3.54 6.75
CA ILE A 12 -7.69 -3.10 7.00
C ILE A 12 -7.00 -4.06 7.94
N THR A 13 -5.85 -4.59 7.53
CA THR A 13 -4.95 -5.41 8.35
C THR A 13 -3.61 -4.71 8.46
N TRP A 14 -3.09 -4.54 9.68
CA TRP A 14 -1.77 -3.94 9.92
C TRP A 14 -0.75 -4.99 10.35
N ILE A 15 0.38 -5.05 9.64
CA ILE A 15 1.56 -5.83 10.00
C ILE A 15 2.66 -4.85 10.38
N ASN A 16 3.01 -4.84 11.66
CA ASN A 16 4.18 -4.12 12.13
C ASN A 16 5.43 -4.97 11.86
N ALA A 17 6.41 -4.41 11.14
CA ALA A 17 7.56 -5.14 10.63
C ALA A 17 8.84 -4.37 10.93
N VAL A 18 9.64 -4.85 11.89
CA VAL A 18 10.88 -4.18 12.33
C VAL A 18 11.97 -4.19 11.24
N PRO A 19 12.97 -3.30 11.30
CA PRO A 19 14.04 -3.29 10.31
C PRO A 19 14.79 -4.62 10.32
N GLY A 20 15.05 -5.20 9.15
CA GLY A 20 15.78 -6.46 9.02
C GLY A 20 14.95 -7.74 9.20
N CYS A 21 13.65 -7.67 9.53
CA CYS A 21 12.79 -8.87 9.69
C CYS A 21 12.46 -9.61 8.37
N GLY A 22 13.04 -9.20 7.24
CA GLY A 22 12.75 -9.80 5.94
C GLY A 22 11.41 -9.41 5.33
N LYS A 23 10.81 -8.27 5.72
CA LYS A 23 9.56 -7.71 5.18
C LYS A 23 9.41 -7.81 3.66
N THR A 24 10.45 -7.49 2.90
CA THR A 24 10.45 -7.59 1.42
C THR A 24 10.35 -9.03 0.94
N MET A 25 11.03 -9.98 1.59
CA MET A 25 10.90 -11.39 1.25
C MET A 25 9.51 -11.91 1.61
N TRP A 26 9.00 -11.49 2.76
CA TRP A 26 7.66 -11.85 3.23
C TRP A 26 6.57 -11.39 2.25
N ILE A 27 6.57 -10.12 1.84
CA ILE A 27 5.57 -9.61 0.88
C ILE A 27 5.67 -10.31 -0.47
N VAL A 28 6.90 -10.59 -0.93
CA VAL A 28 7.12 -11.33 -2.18
C VAL A 28 6.56 -12.74 -2.06
N GLN A 29 6.68 -13.41 -0.91
CA GLN A 29 6.16 -14.76 -0.65
C GLN A 29 4.63 -14.80 -0.59
N GLU A 30 4.01 -13.86 0.13
CA GLU A 30 2.56 -13.80 0.36
C GLU A 30 1.76 -13.28 -0.84
N PHE A 31 2.41 -12.59 -1.78
CA PHE A 31 1.77 -12.00 -2.95
C PHE A 31 1.02 -13.03 -3.83
N ASP A 32 -0.25 -12.76 -4.09
CA ASP A 32 -1.10 -13.47 -5.04
C ASP A 32 -1.42 -12.61 -6.27
N LYS A 33 -0.86 -13.03 -7.42
CA LYS A 33 -1.02 -12.34 -8.71
C LYS A 33 -2.46 -12.16 -9.18
N LYS A 34 -3.40 -12.99 -8.70
CA LYS A 34 -4.80 -12.93 -9.13
C LYS A 34 -5.59 -11.80 -8.45
N ARG A 35 -5.11 -11.31 -7.30
CA ARG A 35 -5.87 -10.37 -6.47
C ARG A 35 -5.09 -9.16 -5.97
N ASP A 36 -3.76 -9.27 -5.86
CA ASP A 36 -2.95 -8.31 -5.14
C ASP A 36 -2.31 -7.27 -6.08
N CYS A 37 -2.20 -6.04 -5.59
CA CYS A 37 -1.29 -5.03 -6.11
C CYS A 37 -0.45 -4.46 -4.95
N ILE A 38 0.86 -4.38 -5.15
CA ILE A 38 1.78 -3.78 -4.19
C ILE A 38 1.91 -2.29 -4.49
N VAL A 39 1.71 -1.47 -3.46
CA VAL A 39 1.84 -0.02 -3.52
C VAL A 39 2.89 0.44 -2.52
N THR A 40 3.83 1.28 -2.95
CA THR A 40 4.89 1.86 -2.09
C THR A 40 5.05 3.35 -2.33
N THR A 41 5.69 4.09 -1.43
CA THR A 41 6.01 5.50 -1.65
C THR A 41 7.26 5.69 -2.50
N ALA A 42 8.31 4.91 -2.24
CA ALA A 42 9.63 5.08 -2.84
C ALA A 42 9.76 4.35 -4.19
N ILE A 43 10.45 4.97 -5.14
CA ILE A 43 10.70 4.39 -6.47
C ILE A 43 11.64 3.20 -6.35
N GLU A 44 12.69 3.36 -5.54
CA GLU A 44 13.72 2.35 -5.29
C GLU A 44 13.11 1.09 -4.68
N ALA A 45 12.20 1.25 -3.72
CA ALA A 45 11.46 0.12 -3.13
C ALA A 45 10.56 -0.56 -4.17
N ALA A 46 9.94 0.19 -5.08
CA ALA A 46 9.12 -0.38 -6.14
C ALA A 46 9.97 -1.18 -7.14
N GLU A 47 11.16 -0.70 -7.48
CA GLU A 47 12.09 -1.37 -8.40
C GLU A 47 12.62 -2.67 -7.79
N ASP A 48 13.07 -2.64 -6.54
CA ASP A 48 13.53 -3.83 -5.81
C ASP A 48 12.42 -4.90 -5.69
N LEU A 49 11.19 -4.48 -5.38
CA LEU A 49 10.03 -5.39 -5.34
C LEU A 49 9.69 -5.96 -6.73
N LYS A 50 9.78 -5.16 -7.79
CA LYS A 50 9.57 -5.63 -9.17
C LYS A 50 10.60 -6.67 -9.57
N GLU A 51 11.87 -6.43 -9.29
CA GLU A 51 12.94 -7.37 -9.58
C GLU A 51 12.69 -8.71 -8.88
N LYS A 52 12.40 -8.68 -7.58
CA LYS A 52 12.10 -9.89 -6.79
C LYS A 52 10.85 -10.62 -7.26
N LEU A 53 9.81 -9.89 -7.68
CA LEU A 53 8.58 -10.48 -8.21
C LEU A 53 8.67 -10.94 -9.66
N THR A 54 9.61 -10.43 -10.45
CA THR A 54 9.78 -10.82 -11.86
C THR A 54 10.03 -12.33 -11.99
N ASN A 55 10.73 -12.93 -11.02
CA ASN A 55 10.93 -14.38 -10.97
C ASN A 55 9.63 -15.18 -10.79
N ARG A 56 8.58 -14.58 -10.22
CA ARG A 56 7.28 -15.21 -9.95
C ARG A 56 6.22 -14.91 -11.01
N ILE A 57 6.16 -13.65 -11.47
CA ILE A 57 5.07 -13.15 -12.32
C ILE A 57 5.56 -12.48 -13.61
N ARG A 58 6.87 -12.52 -13.87
CA ARG A 58 7.51 -12.02 -15.10
C ARG A 58 7.10 -10.58 -15.38
N VAL A 59 6.62 -10.31 -16.60
CA VAL A 59 6.26 -8.98 -17.11
C VAL A 59 5.13 -8.31 -16.34
N GLU A 60 4.29 -9.08 -15.61
CA GLU A 60 3.21 -8.51 -14.79
C GLU A 60 3.75 -7.78 -13.55
N ALA A 61 5.02 -7.96 -13.16
CA ALA A 61 5.60 -7.26 -12.01
C ALA A 61 5.50 -5.74 -12.15
N THR A 62 5.70 -5.20 -13.35
CA THR A 62 5.64 -3.77 -13.62
C THR A 62 4.24 -3.18 -13.42
N THR A 63 3.18 -3.96 -13.70
CA THR A 63 1.79 -3.50 -13.52
C THR A 63 1.28 -3.78 -12.10
N ARG A 64 1.78 -4.83 -11.45
CA ARG A 64 1.38 -5.25 -10.09
C ARG A 64 2.12 -4.53 -8.96
N VAL A 65 3.27 -3.90 -9.22
CA VAL A 65 4.03 -3.12 -8.24
C VAL A 65 4.12 -1.67 -8.69
N ARG A 66 3.53 -0.75 -7.93
CA ARG A 66 3.42 0.66 -8.32
C ARG A 66 3.72 1.60 -7.17
N THR A 67 4.11 2.83 -7.50
CA THR A 67 4.22 3.87 -6.48
C THR A 67 2.86 4.48 -6.19
N MET A 68 2.65 4.97 -4.97
CA MET A 68 1.44 5.67 -4.56
C MET A 68 1.14 6.84 -5.50
N ALA A 69 2.16 7.64 -5.83
CA ALA A 69 2.04 8.73 -6.80
C ALA A 69 1.56 8.25 -8.18
N SER A 70 2.08 7.13 -8.68
CA SER A 70 1.65 6.57 -9.97
C SER A 70 0.18 6.13 -9.95
N ILE A 71 -0.28 5.53 -8.84
CA ILE A 71 -1.68 5.14 -8.65
C ILE A 71 -2.59 6.36 -8.62
N LEU A 72 -2.25 7.38 -7.83
CA LEU A 72 -3.10 8.57 -7.67
C LEU A 72 -3.22 9.38 -8.98
N VAL A 73 -2.15 9.43 -9.78
CA VAL A 73 -2.15 10.19 -11.04
C VAL A 73 -2.80 9.42 -12.19
N ASN A 74 -2.52 8.12 -12.32
CA ASN A 74 -2.91 7.35 -13.50
C ASN A 74 -4.05 6.36 -13.26
N GLY A 75 -4.50 6.21 -12.01
CA GLY A 75 -5.47 5.19 -11.60
C GLY A 75 -4.96 3.77 -11.84
N PHE A 76 -5.89 2.81 -11.84
CA PHE A 76 -5.65 1.42 -12.22
C PHE A 76 -6.16 1.18 -13.65
N LYS A 77 -5.35 0.51 -14.48
CA LYS A 77 -5.75 0.15 -15.85
C LYS A 77 -6.67 -1.07 -15.90
N GLU A 78 -6.59 -1.94 -14.89
CA GLU A 78 -7.39 -3.16 -14.75
C GLU A 78 -8.28 -3.01 -13.50
N GLN A 79 -9.57 -3.29 -13.63
CA GLN A 79 -10.60 -3.04 -12.61
C GLN A 79 -10.64 -4.06 -11.46
N THR A 80 -9.68 -4.97 -11.33
CA THR A 80 -9.80 -6.10 -10.38
C THR A 80 -8.56 -6.28 -9.53
N HIS A 81 -8.40 -5.43 -8.53
CA HIS A 81 -7.48 -5.70 -7.41
C HIS A 81 -8.31 -5.79 -6.14
N ASN A 82 -8.56 -7.01 -5.67
CA ASN A 82 -9.32 -7.19 -4.44
C ASN A 82 -8.53 -6.71 -3.21
N CYS A 83 -7.20 -6.73 -3.27
CA CYS A 83 -6.32 -6.38 -2.15
C CYS A 83 -5.18 -5.46 -2.57
N LEU A 84 -4.95 -4.37 -1.83
CA LEU A 84 -3.74 -3.55 -1.95
C LEU A 84 -2.78 -3.84 -0.79
N LEU A 85 -1.54 -4.21 -1.14
CA LEU A 85 -0.45 -4.41 -0.19
C LEU A 85 0.36 -3.12 -0.11
N ILE A 86 0.19 -2.34 0.96
CA ILE A 86 0.86 -1.06 1.14
C ILE A 86 2.20 -1.28 1.85
N TYR A 87 3.28 -1.25 1.07
CA TYR A 87 4.65 -1.38 1.55
C TYR A 87 5.21 -0.04 2.03
N GLU A 88 5.82 -0.04 3.21
CA GLU A 88 6.23 1.18 3.94
C GLU A 88 5.02 2.08 4.23
N ALA A 89 3.95 1.46 4.75
CA ALA A 89 2.67 2.15 4.96
C ALA A 89 2.81 3.46 5.76
N MET A 90 3.71 3.51 6.76
CA MET A 90 3.94 4.71 7.56
C MET A 90 4.38 5.93 6.75
N MET A 91 5.03 5.75 5.59
CA MET A 91 5.49 6.84 4.72
C MET A 91 4.37 7.49 3.89
N ASN A 92 3.20 6.86 3.82
CA ASN A 92 2.05 7.39 3.11
C ASN A 92 1.10 8.12 4.07
N HIS A 93 0.55 9.25 3.62
CA HIS A 93 -0.62 9.83 4.25
C HIS A 93 -1.76 8.81 4.17
N PHE A 94 -2.45 8.52 5.29
CA PHE A 94 -3.50 7.50 5.30
C PHE A 94 -4.65 7.83 4.33
N GLY A 95 -5.02 9.10 4.19
CA GLY A 95 -5.95 9.55 3.14
C GLY A 95 -5.53 9.16 1.72
N ALA A 96 -4.23 9.15 1.39
CA ALA A 96 -3.74 8.69 0.09
C ALA A 96 -3.96 7.19 -0.10
N ILE A 97 -3.76 6.40 0.96
CA ILE A 97 -4.04 4.95 0.96
C ILE A 97 -5.52 4.70 0.69
N ILE A 98 -6.42 5.42 1.37
CA ILE A 98 -7.86 5.27 1.17
C ILE A 98 -8.27 5.71 -0.25
N THR A 99 -7.72 6.80 -0.77
CA THR A 99 -7.96 7.22 -2.16
C THR A 99 -7.48 6.16 -3.15
N ALA A 100 -6.32 5.54 -2.93
CA ALA A 100 -5.85 4.43 -3.77
C ALA A 100 -6.79 3.22 -3.68
N ALA A 101 -7.30 2.89 -2.49
CA ALA A 101 -8.28 1.82 -2.30
C ALA A 101 -9.57 2.09 -3.09
N LEU A 102 -10.08 3.32 -3.00
CA LEU A 102 -11.26 3.79 -3.74
C LEU A 102 -11.05 3.68 -5.26
N LEU A 103 -9.91 4.16 -5.77
CA LEU A 103 -9.57 4.09 -7.20
C LEU A 103 -9.44 2.65 -7.72
N GLY A 104 -9.04 1.73 -6.85
CA GLY A 104 -8.86 0.31 -7.20
C GLY A 104 -10.07 -0.57 -6.88
N GLU A 105 -11.15 0.00 -6.34
CA GLU A 105 -12.29 -0.72 -5.78
C GLU A 105 -11.87 -1.86 -4.82
N ALA A 106 -10.80 -1.63 -4.06
CA ALA A 106 -10.18 -2.65 -3.22
C ALA A 106 -11.06 -3.03 -2.03
N LYS A 107 -11.19 -4.33 -1.76
CA LYS A 107 -11.96 -4.87 -0.62
C LYS A 107 -11.08 -5.08 0.62
N GLU A 108 -9.78 -5.20 0.42
CA GLU A 108 -8.80 -5.47 1.47
C GLU A 108 -7.60 -4.53 1.35
N LEU A 109 -7.08 -4.10 2.50
CA LEU A 109 -5.84 -3.35 2.62
C LEU A 109 -4.92 -4.08 3.59
N LEU A 110 -3.73 -4.46 3.12
CA LEU A 110 -2.67 -4.97 3.98
C LEU A 110 -1.60 -3.90 4.13
N LEU A 111 -1.54 -3.29 5.30
CA LEU A 111 -0.58 -2.23 5.62
C LEU A 111 0.66 -2.86 6.26
N ILE A 112 1.83 -2.64 5.67
CA ILE A 112 3.08 -3.23 6.15
C ILE A 112 4.12 -2.12 6.32
N GLY A 113 4.62 -1.96 7.54
CA GLY A 113 5.64 -0.97 7.87
C GLY A 113 6.08 -1.07 9.31
N ASP A 114 7.02 -0.23 9.70
CA ASP A 114 7.50 -0.13 11.08
C ASP A 114 6.92 1.13 11.72
N ILE A 115 6.16 0.98 12.81
CA ILE A 115 5.59 2.11 13.55
C ILE A 115 6.65 3.05 14.14
N ASN A 116 7.89 2.55 14.33
CA ASN A 116 9.00 3.30 14.89
C ASN A 116 9.84 4.00 13.79
N GLN A 117 9.61 3.68 12.52
CA GLN A 117 10.22 4.41 11.41
C GLN A 117 9.54 5.76 11.17
N ILE A 118 10.26 6.65 10.47
CA ILE A 118 9.81 8.01 10.19
C ILE A 118 8.49 7.97 9.40
N PRO A 119 7.40 8.52 9.93
CA PRO A 119 6.12 8.58 9.25
C PRO A 119 6.09 9.66 8.16
N HIS A 120 5.02 9.65 7.36
CA HIS A 120 4.65 10.77 6.50
C HIS A 120 4.73 12.09 7.28
N THR A 121 5.32 13.11 6.67
CA THR A 121 5.54 14.42 7.29
C THR A 121 5.03 15.52 6.36
N ASN A 122 4.20 16.43 6.89
CA ASN A 122 3.82 17.65 6.19
C ASN A 122 5.02 18.61 6.09
N ARG A 123 5.72 18.61 4.96
CA ARG A 123 6.93 19.43 4.79
C ARG A 123 6.68 20.93 4.88
N HIS A 124 5.52 21.39 4.39
CA HIS A 124 5.19 22.81 4.38
C HIS A 124 4.48 23.25 5.67
N ASN A 125 3.82 22.32 6.36
CA ASN A 125 3.12 22.56 7.63
C ASN A 125 2.17 23.79 7.61
N VAL A 126 1.58 24.07 6.45
CA VAL A 126 0.72 25.24 6.21
C VAL A 126 -0.71 25.05 6.71
N PHE A 127 -1.11 23.80 6.99
CA PHE A 127 -2.38 23.44 7.59
C PHE A 127 -2.23 22.17 8.43
N LEU A 128 -3.06 22.05 9.46
CA LEU A 128 -3.18 20.83 10.26
C LEU A 128 -3.80 19.74 9.39
N MET A 129 -3.17 18.58 9.31
CA MET A 129 -3.77 17.43 8.64
C MET A 129 -4.29 16.45 9.70
N SER A 130 -5.48 15.91 9.45
CA SER A 130 -6.10 14.89 10.29
C SER A 130 -5.96 13.54 9.60
N TYR A 131 -5.89 12.47 10.39
CA TYR A 131 -5.73 11.10 9.87
C TYR A 131 -4.50 10.96 8.96
N GLU A 132 -3.36 11.51 9.39
CA GLU A 132 -2.11 11.42 8.62
C GLU A 132 -1.52 10.02 8.65
N LYS A 133 -1.46 9.44 9.85
CA LYS A 133 -0.70 8.22 10.11
C LYS A 133 -1.60 7.00 10.11
N PRO A 134 -1.27 5.93 9.37
CA PRO A 134 -2.10 4.74 9.33
C PRO A 134 -2.29 4.06 10.70
N ASN A 135 -1.27 4.06 11.55
CA ASN A 135 -1.33 3.47 12.90
C ASN A 135 -2.25 4.25 13.88
N ALA A 136 -2.66 5.47 13.54
CA ALA A 136 -3.69 6.19 14.30
C ALA A 136 -5.11 5.68 13.99
N VAL A 137 -5.29 4.95 12.90
CA VAL A 137 -6.60 4.49 12.40
C VAL A 137 -6.73 2.97 12.42
N ALA A 138 -5.64 2.25 12.14
CA ALA A 138 -5.59 0.79 12.13
C ALA A 138 -4.79 0.24 13.31
N LYS A 139 -5.38 -0.70 14.06
CA LYS A 139 -4.68 -1.42 15.13
C LYS A 139 -3.74 -2.47 14.53
N ILE A 140 -2.58 -2.62 15.16
CA ILE A 140 -1.63 -3.68 14.82
C ILE A 140 -2.34 -5.03 14.96
N SER A 141 -2.35 -5.78 13.86
CA SER A 141 -2.99 -7.09 13.78
C SER A 141 -1.97 -8.23 13.91
N ARG A 142 -0.72 -7.97 13.50
CA ARG A 142 0.38 -8.94 13.53
C ARG A 142 1.73 -8.23 13.66
N GLU A 143 2.66 -8.88 14.34
CA GLU A 143 4.07 -8.51 14.38
C GLU A 143 4.87 -9.42 13.44
N LEU A 144 5.82 -8.84 12.73
CA LEU A 144 6.86 -9.52 11.97
C LEU A 144 8.20 -9.14 12.60
N LEU A 145 8.74 -10.10 13.37
CA LEU A 145 9.97 -9.96 14.17
C LEU A 145 11.13 -10.65 13.45
#